data_AF-A0A453C984-F1
#
_entry.id   AF-A0A453C984-F1
#
_cell.length_a   1.000
_cell.length_b   1.000
_cell.length_c   1.000
_cell.angle_alpha   90.00
_cell.angle_beta   90.00
_cell.angle_gamma   90.00
#
_symmetry.space_group_name_H-M   'P 1'
#
loop_
_entity.id
_entity.type
_entity.pdbx_description
1 polymer ?
#
loop_
_entity_poly.entity_id
_entity_poly.type
_entity_poly.pdbx_seq_one_letter_code
_entity_poly.pdbx_strand_id
1 'polypeptide(L)'
;AAYDAGSTHAATGVVARISDGEFVLAAARGYDNIQNPLTAETLAFRDAITEAVKEGWQHVHFETACQIGSGEAKENASNLVPLKGDWYCSFTI
;
A
#
# COMPACT_ATOMS: atom_id res chain seq x y z
N ALA A 1 4.71 5.79 -5.60
CA ALA A 1 4.52 5.22 -6.94
C ALA A 1 5.49 5.88 -7.92
N ALA A 2 5.60 5.37 -9.16
CA ALA A 2 6.28 6.06 -10.26
C ALA A 2 5.25 6.49 -11.31
N TYR A 3 5.43 7.67 -11.91
CA TYR A 3 4.53 8.22 -12.93
C TYR A 3 5.33 8.87 -14.05
N ASP A 4 5.01 8.50 -15.29
CA ASP A 4 5.53 9.13 -16.51
C ASP A 4 4.40 9.90 -17.21
N ALA A 5 4.50 11.23 -17.15
CA ALA A 5 3.53 12.14 -17.75
C ALA A 5 3.53 12.09 -19.28
N GLY A 6 4.65 11.73 -19.93
CA GLY A 6 4.75 11.70 -21.39
C GLY A 6 4.07 10.49 -22.02
N SER A 7 4.06 9.36 -21.31
CA SER A 7 3.42 8.12 -21.75
C SER A 7 2.10 7.81 -21.06
N THR A 8 1.68 8.63 -20.08
CA THR A 8 0.50 8.38 -19.24
C THR A 8 0.55 7.03 -18.54
N HIS A 9 1.76 6.57 -18.22
CA HIS A 9 2.00 5.29 -17.57
C HIS A 9 2.36 5.51 -16.10
N ALA A 10 1.90 4.61 -15.23
CA ALA A 10 2.25 4.61 -13.82
C ALA A 10 2.65 3.20 -13.37
N ALA A 11 3.50 3.13 -12.36
CA ALA A 11 3.83 1.89 -11.68
C ALA A 11 3.66 2.04 -10.16
N THR A 12 3.12 1.00 -9.54
CA THR A 12 3.00 0.90 -8.09
C THR A 12 3.99 -0.13 -7.56
N GLY A 13 4.48 0.10 -6.35
CA GLY A 13 5.34 -0.82 -5.62
C GLY A 13 4.79 -0.98 -4.21
N VAL A 14 4.74 -2.21 -3.75
CA VAL A 14 4.36 -2.60 -2.39
C VAL A 14 5.51 -3.39 -1.79
N VAL A 15 5.90 -3.00 -0.57
CA VAL A 15 6.80 -3.75 0.28
C VAL A 15 6.08 -3.92 1.62
N ALA A 16 6.15 -5.11 2.20
CA ALA A 16 5.58 -5.36 3.52
C ALA A 16 6.64 -5.95 4.44
N ARG A 17 6.58 -5.53 5.69
CA ARG A 17 7.43 -6.04 6.75
C ARG A 17 6.55 -6.46 7.94
N ILE A 18 7.11 -7.24 8.84
CA ILE A 18 6.47 -7.49 10.13
C ILE A 18 7.11 -6.59 11.19
N SER A 19 6.57 -6.60 12.40
CA SER A 19 6.96 -5.67 13.47
C SER A 19 8.42 -5.75 13.90
N ASP A 20 9.09 -6.88 13.67
CA ASP A 20 10.53 -7.05 13.90
C ASP A 20 11.41 -6.53 12.75
N GLY A 21 10.79 -6.02 11.67
CA GLY A 21 11.45 -5.49 10.49
C GLY A 21 11.75 -6.53 9.41
N GLU A 22 11.41 -7.81 9.60
CA GLU A 22 11.56 -8.84 8.58
C GLU A 22 10.67 -8.56 7.37
N PHE A 23 11.24 -8.71 6.18
CA PHE A 23 10.52 -8.56 4.92
C PHE A 23 9.69 -9.79 4.61
N VAL A 24 8.41 -9.60 4.28
CA VAL A 24 7.48 -10.71 4.01
C VAL A 24 6.83 -10.67 2.64
N LEU A 25 6.77 -9.51 1.98
CA LEU A 25 6.15 -9.40 0.66
C LEU A 25 6.71 -8.23 -0.14
N ALA A 26 6.91 -8.44 -1.44
CA ALA A 26 6.92 -7.36 -2.41
C ALA A 26 6.00 -7.67 -3.59
N ALA A 27 5.34 -6.63 -4.08
CA ALA A 27 4.55 -6.68 -5.29
C ALA A 27 4.75 -5.39 -6.10
N ALA A 28 4.61 -5.49 -7.42
CA ALA A 28 4.63 -4.33 -8.30
C ALA A 28 3.58 -4.51 -9.40
N ARG A 29 2.99 -3.40 -9.86
CA ARG A 29 2.01 -3.40 -10.95
C ARG A 29 2.21 -2.18 -11.85
N GLY A 30 2.00 -2.37 -13.16
CA GLY A 30 1.97 -1.29 -14.15
C GLY A 30 0.54 -0.92 -14.53
N TYR A 31 0.32 0.35 -14.84
CA TYR A 31 -0.97 0.92 -15.21
C TYR A 31 -0.82 1.86 -16.40
N ASP A 32 -1.65 1.65 -17.41
CA ASP A 32 -1.77 2.54 -18.56
C ASP A 32 -2.87 3.59 -18.35
N ASN A 33 -2.81 4.69 -19.11
CA ASN A 33 -3.79 5.76 -19.16
C ASN A 33 -3.99 6.51 -17.83
N ILE A 34 -2.96 6.56 -16.99
CA ILE A 34 -2.97 7.36 -15.77
C ILE A 34 -2.61 8.80 -16.15
N GLN A 35 -3.47 9.75 -15.79
CA GLN A 35 -3.33 11.15 -16.21
C GLN A 35 -2.77 12.06 -15.11
N ASN A 36 -2.66 11.56 -13.89
CA ASN A 36 -2.27 12.35 -12.73
C ASN A 36 -1.43 11.49 -11.76
N PRO A 37 -0.28 12.00 -11.27
CA PRO A 37 0.53 11.30 -10.27
C PRO A 37 -0.24 10.96 -8.99
N LEU A 38 -1.22 11.77 -8.56
CA LEU A 38 -2.03 11.48 -7.37
C LEU A 38 -2.89 10.21 -7.56
N THR A 39 -3.32 9.92 -8.79
CA THR A 39 -3.99 8.67 -9.11
C THR A 39 -3.04 7.49 -8.98
N ALA A 40 -1.78 7.62 -9.43
CA ALA A 40 -0.77 6.59 -9.24
C ALA A 40 -0.52 6.29 -7.75
N GLU A 41 -0.49 7.33 -6.92
CA GLU A 41 -0.38 7.17 -5.46
C GLU A 41 -1.59 6.47 -4.85
N THR A 42 -2.81 6.85 -5.27
CA THR A 42 -4.04 6.18 -4.82
C THR A 42 -4.07 4.70 -5.21
N LEU A 43 -3.57 4.37 -6.41
CA LEU A 43 -3.45 2.98 -6.87
C LEU A 43 -2.44 2.20 -6.04
N ALA A 44 -1.34 2.82 -5.59
CA ALA A 44 -0.40 2.17 -4.69
C ALA A 44 -1.04 1.79 -3.35
N PHE A 45 -1.85 2.69 -2.75
CA PHE A 45 -2.64 2.38 -1.55
C PHE A 45 -3.69 1.29 -1.78
N ARG A 46 -4.33 1.26 -2.94
CA ARG A 46 -5.28 0.18 -3.26
C ARG A 46 -4.58 -1.17 -3.38
N ASP A 47 -3.44 -1.21 -4.07
CA ASP A 47 -2.69 -2.44 -4.29
C ASP A 47 -2.14 -2.98 -2.96
N ALA A 48 -1.66 -2.08 -2.11
CA ALA A 48 -1.28 -2.34 -0.74
C ALA A 48 -2.37 -3.04 0.10
N ILE A 49 -3.57 -2.44 0.14
CA ILE A 49 -4.73 -3.02 0.84
C ILE A 49 -5.09 -4.38 0.21
N THR A 50 -5.02 -4.48 -1.11
CA THR A 50 -5.31 -5.72 -1.83
C THR A 50 -4.36 -6.84 -1.41
N GLU A 51 -3.06 -6.59 -1.32
CA GLU A 51 -2.11 -7.60 -0.84
C GLU A 51 -2.34 -7.93 0.64
N ALA A 52 -2.59 -6.94 1.50
CA ALA A 52 -2.89 -7.18 2.91
C ALA A 52 -4.14 -8.06 3.11
N VAL A 53 -5.19 -7.85 2.33
CA VAL A 53 -6.42 -8.66 2.38
C VAL A 53 -6.16 -10.09 1.91
N LYS A 54 -5.36 -10.29 0.85
CA LYS A 54 -4.99 -11.63 0.36
C LYS A 54 -4.21 -12.42 1.39
N GLU A 55 -3.29 -11.75 2.10
CA GLU A 55 -2.47 -12.36 3.15
C GLU A 55 -3.22 -12.52 4.49
N GLY A 56 -4.41 -11.92 4.61
CA GLY A 56 -5.25 -12.00 5.81
C GLY A 56 -4.78 -11.12 6.97
N TRP A 57 -4.05 -10.05 6.69
CA TRP A 57 -3.56 -9.12 7.72
C TRP A 57 -4.68 -8.21 8.23
N GLN A 58 -4.70 -7.96 9.55
CA GLN A 58 -5.76 -7.18 10.20
C GLN A 58 -5.31 -5.83 10.74
N HIS A 59 -4.02 -5.71 11.07
CA HIS A 59 -3.41 -4.47 11.54
C HIS A 59 -2.34 -4.10 10.52
N VAL A 60 -2.57 -3.03 9.77
CA VAL A 60 -1.66 -2.60 8.70
C VAL A 60 -1.36 -1.11 8.91
N HIS A 61 -0.12 -0.80 9.27
CA HIS A 61 0.39 0.56 9.18
C HIS A 61 0.83 0.82 7.73
N PHE A 62 0.49 1.98 7.15
CA PHE A 62 0.89 2.37 5.79
C PHE A 62 1.88 3.54 5.87
N GLU A 63 3.02 3.40 5.19
CA GLU A 63 4.01 4.48 5.05
C GLU A 63 4.05 4.97 3.60
N THR A 64 4.11 6.28 3.37
CA THR A 64 4.22 6.87 2.02
C THR A 64 5.05 8.15 2.05
N ALA A 65 5.80 8.42 0.97
CA ALA A 65 6.44 9.71 0.74
C ALA A 65 5.46 10.79 0.21
N CYS A 66 4.24 10.40 -0.17
CA CYS A 66 3.23 11.32 -0.68
C CYS A 66 2.56 12.09 0.47
N GLN A 67 2.81 13.40 0.55
CA GLN A 67 2.30 14.28 1.60
C GLN A 67 0.76 14.42 1.63
N ILE A 68 0.06 14.09 0.54
CA ILE A 68 -1.41 14.15 0.46
C ILE A 68 -2.06 12.87 1.04
N GLY A 69 -1.30 11.77 1.12
CA GLY A 69 -1.77 10.46 1.61
C GLY A 69 -1.33 10.10 3.03
N SER A 70 -0.62 10.98 3.74
CA SER A 70 -0.07 10.71 5.09
C SER A 70 -1.10 10.79 6.22
N GLY A 71 -2.39 10.55 5.94
CA GLY A 71 -3.45 10.48 6.93
C GLY A 71 -3.64 9.04 7.42
N GLU A 72 -3.75 8.85 8.74
CA GLU A 72 -4.11 7.55 9.33
C GLU A 72 -5.42 7.02 8.72
N ALA A 73 -5.35 5.96 7.90
CA ALA A 73 -6.53 5.21 7.49
C ALA A 73 -6.99 4.31 8.65
N LYS A 74 -7.75 4.88 9.58
CA LYS A 74 -8.46 4.12 10.64
C LYS A 74 -9.77 3.59 10.09
N GLU A 75 -9.75 2.47 9.37
CA GLU A 75 -10.99 1.73 9.07
C GLU A 75 -11.33 0.80 10.24
N ASN A 76 -12.57 0.94 10.76
CA ASN A 76 -13.08 0.22 11.92
C ASN A 76 -13.19 -1.29 11.66
N ALA A 77 -12.16 -2.05 12.04
CA ALA A 77 -12.18 -3.51 12.09
C ALA A 77 -12.91 -4.04 13.35
N SER A 78 -14.05 -3.47 13.73
CA SER A 78 -14.72 -3.79 15.01
C SER A 78 -15.43 -5.15 15.06
N ASN A 79 -15.31 -5.99 14.02
CA ASN A 79 -16.04 -7.27 13.93
C ASN A 79 -15.16 -8.51 13.63
N LEU A 80 -13.83 -8.44 13.77
CA LEU A 80 -12.97 -9.58 13.47
C LEU A 80 -12.28 -10.12 14.72
N VAL A 81 -12.49 -11.43 14.93
CA VAL A 81 -11.96 -12.27 16.01
C VAL A 81 -10.43 -12.18 16.03
N PRO A 82 -9.77 -12.12 17.22
CA PRO A 82 -8.35 -11.84 17.30
C PRO A 82 -7.52 -13.01 16.77
N LEU A 83 -6.81 -12.80 15.66
CA LEU A 83 -5.73 -13.68 15.22
C LEU A 83 -4.42 -12.89 15.15
N LYS A 84 -3.48 -13.34 16.00
CA LYS A 84 -2.08 -12.94 16.21
C LYS A 84 -1.49 -11.83 15.32
N GLY A 85 -1.00 -10.80 16.02
CA GLY A 85 0.14 -9.96 15.62
C GLY A 85 -0.24 -8.59 15.05
N ASP A 86 0.51 -7.57 15.45
CA ASP A 86 0.52 -6.27 14.78
C ASP A 86 1.45 -6.36 13.55
N TRP A 87 0.97 -5.98 12.36
CA TRP A 87 1.73 -6.04 11.11
C TRP A 87 1.97 -4.62 10.55
N TYR A 88 3.12 -4.40 9.91
CA TYR A 88 3.56 -3.07 9.47
C TYR A 88 3.85 -3.07 7.96
N CYS A 89 2.98 -2.50 7.14
CA CYS A 89 3.20 -2.45 5.70
C CYS A 89 3.86 -1.12 5.29
N SER A 90 5.18 -1.13 5.13
CA SER A 90 5.93 0.05 4.70
C SER A 90 6.03 0.11 3.17
N PHE A 91 5.34 1.05 2.53
CA PHE A 91 5.48 1.29 1.09
C PHE A 91 6.65 2.23 0.87
N THR A 92 7.76 1.66 0.39
CA THR A 92 8.83 2.50 -0.14
C THR A 92 8.46 2.92 -1.56
N ILE A 93 8.36 4.23 -1.78
CA ILE A 93 8.19 4.88 -3.08
C ILE A 93 9.56 5.27 -3.63
#